data_AF-A0A538TQR8-F1
#
_entry.id   AF-A0A538TQR8-F1
#
_cell.length_a   1.000
_cell.length_b   1.000
_cell.length_c   1.000
_cell.angle_alpha   90.00
_cell.angle_beta   90.00
_cell.angle_gamma   90.00
#
_symmetry.space_group_name_H-M   'P 1'
#
loop_
_entity.id
_entity.type
_entity.pdbx_description
1 polymer ?
#
loop_
_entity_poly.entity_id
_entity_poly.type
_entity_poly.pdbx_seq_one_letter_code
_entity_poly.pdbx_strand_id
1 'polypeptide(L)'
;MTLLAQVCLVLVVLLFVLSPLLYLRGQRMWVEPAIEARRRSIAERKARLYGALIELDFDRDSGKISPEDHARMREEIMTDVLAVLAEEDKEIPKAQRRPVVIEGGDRVERLIEEYKRSRRGRVEAGGS
;
A
#
# COMPACT_ATOMS: atom_id res chain seq x y z
N MET A 1 18.94 0.56 61.08
CA MET A 1 20.02 0.79 60.09
C MET A 1 20.14 -0.37 59.11
N THR A 2 20.28 -1.62 59.57
CA THR A 2 20.40 -2.82 58.72
C THR A 2 19.17 -3.14 57.87
N LEU A 3 17.96 -3.03 58.42
CA LEU A 3 16.71 -3.26 57.68
C LEU A 3 16.50 -2.28 56.53
N LEU A 4 16.87 -1.00 56.73
CA LEU A 4 16.79 0.03 55.70
C LEU A 4 17.75 -0.30 54.54
N ALA A 5 18.98 -0.72 54.88
CA ALA A 5 19.97 -1.13 53.88
C ALA A 5 19.51 -2.36 53.08
N GLN A 6 18.87 -3.35 53.73
CA GLN A 6 18.30 -4.50 53.05
C GLN A 6 17.17 -4.11 52.09
N VAL A 7 16.24 -3.26 52.51
CA VAL A 7 15.13 -2.80 51.66
C VAL A 7 15.66 -2.00 50.47
N CYS A 8 16.63 -1.11 50.67
CA CYS A 8 17.27 -0.37 49.58
C CYS A 8 17.97 -1.31 48.59
N LEU A 9 18.68 -2.33 49.08
CA LEU A 9 19.37 -3.28 48.21
C LEU A 9 18.38 -4.10 47.38
N VAL A 10 17.29 -4.58 47.99
CA VAL A 10 16.21 -5.28 47.28
C VAL A 10 15.56 -4.38 46.23
N LEU A 11 15.31 -3.11 46.57
CA LEU A 11 14.72 -2.15 45.63
C LEU A 11 15.62 -1.89 44.41
N VAL A 12 16.92 -1.73 44.63
CA VAL A 12 17.88 -1.50 43.53
C VAL A 12 17.96 -2.71 42.61
N VAL A 13 18.03 -3.92 43.16
CA VAL A 13 18.03 -5.16 42.36
C VAL A 13 16.72 -5.31 41.59
N LEU A 14 15.59 -5.01 42.23
CA LEU A 14 14.27 -5.03 41.61
C LEU A 14 14.20 -4.04 40.43
N LEU A 15 14.65 -2.81 40.62
CA LEU A 15 14.71 -1.80 39.55
C LEU A 15 15.64 -2.22 38.42
N PHE A 16 16.78 -2.84 38.71
CA PHE A 16 17.72 -3.34 37.71
C PHE A 16 17.11 -4.45 36.85
N VAL A 17 16.34 -5.36 37.44
CA VAL A 17 15.67 -6.46 36.73
C VAL A 17 14.43 -5.97 35.97
N LEU A 18 13.66 -5.03 36.53
CA LEU A 18 12.49 -4.46 35.86
C LEU A 18 12.87 -3.45 34.77
N SER A 19 14.04 -2.81 34.85
CA SER A 19 14.51 -1.83 33.87
C SER A 19 14.47 -2.35 32.42
N PRO A 20 15.08 -3.50 32.05
CA PRO A 20 15.02 -3.99 30.68
C PRO A 20 13.58 -4.35 30.25
N LEU A 21 12.76 -4.85 31.17
CA LEU A 21 11.38 -5.24 30.85
C LEU A 21 10.49 -4.02 30.57
N LEU A 22 10.66 -2.94 31.33
CA LEU A 22 9.94 -1.68 31.13
C LEU A 22 10.45 -0.92 29.90
N TYR A 23 11.76 -0.95 29.62
CA TYR A 23 12.36 -0.28 28.46
C TYR A 23 11.94 -0.95 27.14
N LEU A 24 11.94 -2.28 27.08
CA LEU A 24 11.50 -3.03 25.90
C LEU A 24 9.98 -2.94 25.67
N ARG A 25 9.18 -2.90 26.76
CA ARG A 25 7.72 -2.80 26.68
C ARG A 25 7.25 -1.37 26.35
N GLY A 26 7.96 -0.35 26.84
CA GLY A 26 7.67 1.06 26.54
C GLY A 26 7.88 1.42 25.08
N GLN A 27 8.96 0.93 24.45
CA GLN A 27 9.18 1.15 23.00
C GLN A 27 8.11 0.47 22.15
N ARG A 28 7.76 -0.79 22.41
CA ARG A 28 6.73 -1.50 21.62
C ARG A 28 5.34 -0.90 21.81
N MET A 29 4.99 -0.46 23.02
CA MET A 29 3.66 0.09 23.30
C MET A 29 3.41 1.47 22.65
N TRP A 30 4.46 2.22 22.30
CA TRP A 30 4.33 3.54 21.64
C TRP A 30 4.58 3.50 20.13
N VAL A 31 5.42 2.58 19.66
CA VAL A 31 5.75 2.46 18.22
C VAL A 31 4.65 1.74 17.44
N GLU A 32 4.06 0.68 17.99
CA GLU A 32 2.97 -0.06 17.33
C GLU A 32 1.73 0.82 17.03
N PRO A 33 1.18 1.59 17.99
CA PRO A 33 0.01 2.43 17.71
C PRO A 33 0.34 3.57 16.74
N ALA A 34 1.58 4.06 16.70
CA ALA A 34 1.99 5.08 15.74
C ALA A 34 2.03 4.55 14.30
N ILE A 35 2.54 3.32 14.11
CA ILE A 35 2.56 2.66 12.80
C ILE A 35 1.14 2.32 12.35
N GLU A 36 0.29 1.79 13.24
CA GLU A 36 -1.11 1.48 12.92
C GLU A 36 -1.93 2.72 12.59
N ALA A 37 -1.80 3.80 13.37
CA ALA A 37 -2.46 5.07 13.10
C ALA A 37 -2.04 5.64 11.74
N ARG A 38 -0.75 5.54 11.40
CA ARG A 38 -0.22 6.02 10.12
C ARG A 38 -0.72 5.17 8.95
N ARG A 39 -0.73 3.83 9.07
CA ARG A 39 -1.32 2.94 8.07
C ARG A 39 -2.81 3.23 7.85
N ARG A 40 -3.57 3.44 8.92
CA ARG A 40 -4.99 3.80 8.85
C ARG A 40 -5.19 5.14 8.13
N SER A 41 -4.35 6.14 8.42
CA SER A 41 -4.42 7.44 7.75
C SER A 41 -4.15 7.37 6.23
N ILE A 42 -3.23 6.50 5.80
CA ILE A 42 -2.93 6.26 4.38
C ILE A 42 -4.12 5.59 3.70
N ALA A 43 -4.70 4.57 4.33
CA ALA A 43 -5.88 3.87 3.81
C ALA A 43 -7.09 4.82 3.65
N GLU A 44 -7.33 5.70 4.63
CA GLU A 44 -8.38 6.71 4.55
C GLU A 44 -8.15 7.72 3.41
N ARG A 45 -6.92 8.22 3.24
CA ARG A 45 -6.59 9.11 2.11
C ARG A 45 -6.82 8.43 0.76
N LYS A 46 -6.43 7.16 0.64
CA LYS A 46 -6.63 6.36 -0.57
C LYS A 46 -8.11 6.17 -0.88
N ALA A 47 -8.92 5.84 0.12
CA ALA A 47 -10.37 5.70 -0.03
C ALA A 47 -11.03 7.00 -0.48
N ARG A 48 -10.61 8.15 0.08
CA ARG A 48 -11.13 9.47 -0.32
C ARG A 48 -10.79 9.80 -1.78
N LEU A 49 -9.54 9.60 -2.20
CA LEU A 49 -9.10 9.90 -3.56
C LEU A 49 -9.78 9.01 -4.61
N TYR A 50 -9.94 7.71 -4.32
CA TYR A 50 -10.68 6.83 -5.22
C TYR A 50 -12.17 7.16 -5.27
N GLY A 51 -12.78 7.55 -4.14
CA GLY A 51 -14.14 8.06 -4.12
C GLY A 51 -14.31 9.28 -5.02
N ALA A 52 -13.41 10.26 -4.89
CA ALA A 52 -13.43 11.46 -5.72
C ALA A 52 -13.24 11.15 -7.22
N LEU A 53 -12.39 10.17 -7.56
CA LEU A 53 -12.21 9.73 -8.95
C LEU A 53 -13.50 9.12 -9.52
N ILE A 54 -14.18 8.27 -8.76
CA ILE A 54 -15.44 7.63 -9.17
C ILE A 54 -16.55 8.68 -9.33
N GLU A 55 -16.63 9.63 -8.40
CA GLU A 55 -17.61 10.73 -8.47
C GLU A 55 -17.33 11.64 -9.67
N LEU A 56 -16.06 11.93 -9.95
CA LEU A 56 -15.64 12.70 -11.11
C LEU A 56 -15.99 11.99 -12.44
N ASP A 57 -15.75 10.69 -12.52
CA ASP A 57 -16.15 9.87 -13.67
C ASP A 57 -17.68 9.88 -13.84
N PHE A 58 -18.43 9.79 -12.74
CA PHE A 58 -19.90 9.89 -12.76
C PHE A 58 -20.42 11.27 -13.19
N ASP A 59 -19.79 12.36 -12.73
CA ASP A 59 -20.16 13.72 -13.12
C ASP A 59 -19.91 13.97 -14.61
N ARG A 60 -18.87 13.35 -15.17
CA ARG A 60 -18.63 13.35 -16.62
C ARG A 60 -19.69 12.52 -17.35
N ASP A 61 -19.97 11.30 -16.90
CA ASP A 61 -20.94 10.40 -17.54
C ASP A 61 -22.38 10.95 -17.48
N SER A 62 -22.71 11.71 -16.42
CA SER A 62 -23.97 12.44 -16.30
C SER A 62 -24.02 13.75 -17.08
N GLY A 63 -22.92 14.14 -17.73
CA GLY A 63 -22.81 15.33 -18.57
C GLY A 63 -22.74 16.65 -17.80
N LYS A 64 -22.47 16.62 -16.48
CA LYS A 64 -22.32 17.85 -15.68
C LYS A 64 -21.02 18.60 -15.98
N ILE A 65 -19.99 17.90 -16.42
CA ILE A 65 -18.67 18.47 -16.72
C ILE A 65 -18.20 18.08 -18.12
N SER A 66 -17.41 18.95 -18.73
CA SER A 66 -16.82 18.71 -20.05
C SER A 66 -15.75 17.61 -19.98
N PRO A 67 -15.48 16.87 -21.08
CA PRO A 67 -14.40 15.90 -21.12
C PRO A 67 -13.01 16.53 -20.91
N GLU A 68 -12.86 17.81 -21.25
CA GLU A 68 -11.60 18.56 -21.08
C GLU A 68 -11.35 18.89 -19.59
N ASP A 69 -12.40 19.33 -18.89
CA ASP A 69 -12.35 19.60 -17.45
C ASP A 69 -12.19 18.30 -16.65
N HIS A 70 -12.90 17.23 -17.06
CA HIS A 70 -12.74 15.90 -16.50
C HIS A 70 -11.29 15.42 -16.59
N ALA A 71 -10.66 15.55 -17.76
CA ALA A 71 -9.28 15.11 -17.96
C ALA A 71 -8.30 15.86 -17.04
N ARG A 72 -8.44 17.19 -16.92
CA ARG A 72 -7.61 18.01 -16.03
C ARG A 72 -7.79 17.63 -14.55
N MET A 73 -9.03 17.59 -14.07
CA MET A 73 -9.31 17.25 -12.67
C MET A 73 -8.86 15.83 -12.34
N ARG A 74 -9.02 14.90 -13.29
CA ARG A 74 -8.58 13.52 -13.14
C ARG A 74 -7.06 13.41 -13.01
N GLU A 75 -6.31 14.21 -13.77
CA GLU A 75 -4.86 14.24 -13.70
C GLU A 75 -4.37 14.79 -12.35
N GLU A 76 -5.02 15.82 -11.82
CA GLU A 76 -4.74 16.36 -10.48
C GLU A 76 -4.99 15.30 -9.40
N ILE A 77 -6.16 14.64 -9.40
CA ILE A 77 -6.48 13.56 -8.46
C ILE A 77 -5.49 12.38 -8.61
N MET A 78 -5.11 12.03 -9.84
CA MET A 78 -4.16 10.95 -10.10
C MET A 78 -2.77 11.26 -9.53
N THR A 79 -2.34 12.52 -9.60
CA THR A 79 -1.08 12.97 -9.00
C THR A 79 -1.10 12.75 -7.49
N ASP A 80 -2.20 13.06 -6.83
CA ASP A 80 -2.37 12.81 -5.39
C ASP A 80 -2.41 11.32 -5.04
N VAL A 81 -3.06 10.50 -5.88
CA VAL A 81 -3.06 9.04 -5.73
C VAL A 81 -1.64 8.49 -5.81
N LEU A 82 -0.85 8.94 -6.78
CA LEU A 82 0.55 8.52 -6.94
C LEU A 82 1.40 8.92 -5.72
N ALA A 83 1.18 10.11 -5.15
CA ALA A 83 1.86 10.54 -3.94
C ALA A 83 1.54 9.64 -2.73
N VAL A 84 0.26 9.26 -2.55
CA VAL A 84 -0.18 8.36 -1.47
C VAL A 84 0.39 6.95 -1.66
N LEU A 85 0.41 6.43 -2.89
CA LEU A 85 1.00 5.12 -3.19
C LEU A 85 2.53 5.10 -2.93
N ALA A 86 3.23 6.20 -3.23
CA ALA A 86 4.65 6.32 -2.93
C ALA A 86 4.95 6.38 -1.42
N GLU A 87 4.04 6.92 -0.61
CA GLU A 87 4.12 6.84 0.85
C GLU A 87 3.87 5.42 1.35
N GLU A 88 2.89 4.72 0.80
CA GLU A 88 2.59 3.31 1.12
C GLU A 88 3.79 2.39 0.79
N ASP A 89 4.44 2.61 -0.35
CA ASP A 89 5.60 1.84 -0.81
C ASP A 89 6.84 1.98 0.09
N LYS A 90 6.97 3.09 0.84
CA LYS A 90 8.05 3.29 1.82
C LYS A 90 7.81 2.50 3.12
N GLU A 91 6.55 2.21 3.43
CA GLU A 91 6.11 1.57 4.67
C GLU A 91 6.01 0.03 4.55
N ILE A 92 5.90 -0.50 3.32
CA ILE A 92 5.97 -1.94 3.05
C ILE A 92 7.44 -2.28 2.71
N PRO A 93 8.16 -3.05 3.56
CA PRO A 93 9.50 -3.51 3.21
C PRO A 93 9.44 -4.27 1.88
N LYS A 94 10.35 -3.99 0.95
CA LYS A 94 10.41 -4.64 -0.39
C LYS A 94 10.32 -6.17 -0.33
N ALA A 95 10.72 -6.78 0.78
CA ALA A 95 10.63 -8.22 1.05
C ALA A 95 9.19 -8.77 1.20
N GLN A 96 8.20 -7.92 1.50
CA GLN A 96 6.78 -8.29 1.62
C GLN A 96 5.96 -8.03 0.35
N ARG A 97 6.59 -7.53 -0.73
CA ARG A 97 5.99 -7.56 -2.07
C ARG A 97 5.86 -9.03 -2.49
N ARG A 98 4.77 -9.68 -2.08
CA ARG A 98 4.32 -10.89 -2.78
C ARG A 98 4.21 -10.47 -4.25
N PRO A 99 4.95 -11.10 -5.17
CA PRO A 99 4.68 -10.87 -6.58
C PRO A 99 3.20 -11.16 -6.76
N VAL A 100 2.46 -10.19 -7.32
CA VAL A 100 1.12 -10.46 -7.82
C VAL A 100 1.33 -11.52 -8.89
N VAL A 101 1.18 -12.79 -8.51
CA VAL A 101 1.15 -13.90 -9.44
C VAL A 101 -0.13 -13.67 -10.22
N ILE A 102 0.00 -13.07 -11.39
CA ILE A 102 -1.10 -12.99 -12.35
C ILE A 102 -1.34 -14.44 -12.75
N GLU A 103 -2.37 -15.05 -12.16
CA GLU A 103 -2.82 -16.44 -12.34
C GLU A 103 -3.35 -16.73 -13.77
N GLY A 104 -2.90 -15.96 -14.75
CA GLY A 104 -3.36 -15.97 -16.13
C GLY A 104 -2.25 -16.16 -17.16
N GLY A 105 -1.05 -16.60 -16.77
CA GLY A 105 0.04 -16.91 -17.70
C GLY A 105 -0.43 -17.80 -18.86
N ASP A 106 -1.16 -18.87 -18.54
CA ASP A 106 -1.72 -19.81 -19.51
C ASP A 106 -2.76 -19.20 -20.47
N ARG A 107 -3.45 -18.13 -20.07
CA ARG A 107 -4.48 -17.48 -20.92
C ARG A 107 -3.84 -16.50 -21.89
N VAL A 108 -2.88 -15.73 -21.42
CA VAL A 108 -2.13 -14.77 -22.24
C VAL A 108 -1.28 -15.52 -23.27
N GLU A 109 -0.64 -16.62 -22.87
CA GLU A 109 0.18 -17.43 -23.77
C GLU A 109 -0.67 -18.06 -24.89
N ARG A 110 -1.87 -18.57 -24.55
CA ARG A 110 -2.85 -19.05 -25.55
C ARG A 110 -3.30 -17.95 -26.52
N LEU A 111 -3.57 -16.74 -26.02
CA LEU A 111 -3.95 -15.60 -26.87
C LEU A 111 -2.83 -15.18 -27.83
N ILE A 112 -1.57 -15.23 -27.39
CA ILE A 112 -0.40 -14.91 -28.23
C ILE A 112 -0.20 -15.96 -29.33
N GLU A 113 -0.37 -17.25 -29.01
CA GLU A 113 -0.30 -18.32 -30.02
C GLU A 113 -1.41 -18.20 -31.07
N GLU A 114 -2.64 -17.92 -30.65
CA GLU A 114 -3.78 -17.77 -31.55
C GLU A 114 -3.62 -16.55 -32.48
N TYR A 115 -3.09 -15.44 -31.95
CA TYR A 115 -2.76 -14.27 -32.74
C TYR A 115 -1.65 -14.54 -33.78
N LYS A 116 -0.58 -15.24 -33.37
CA LYS A 116 0.52 -15.62 -34.29
C LYS A 116 0.03 -16.55 -35.41
N ARG A 117 -0.84 -17.51 -35.09
CA ARG A 117 -1.42 -18.46 -36.06
C ARG A 117 -2.29 -17.75 -37.10
N SER A 118 -3.13 -16.81 -36.66
CA SER A 118 -4.02 -16.03 -37.52
C SER A 118 -3.25 -15.13 -38.50
N ARG A 119 -2.10 -14.58 -38.07
CA ARG A 119 -1.27 -13.75 -38.95
C ARG A 119 -0.47 -14.59 -39.95
N ARG A 120 0.00 -15.77 -39.58
CA ARG A 120 0.77 -16.65 -40.47
C ARG A 120 -0.07 -17.18 -41.63
N GLY A 121 -1.35 -17.51 -41.40
CA GLY A 121 -2.27 -17.93 -42.45
C GLY A 121 -2.64 -16.82 -43.46
N ARG A 122 -2.60 -15.55 -43.06
CA ARG A 122 -2.85 -14.42 -43.97
C ARG A 122 -1.66 -14.10 -44.89
N VAL A 123 -0.43 -14.43 -44.48
CA VAL A 123 0.77 -14.21 -45.30
C VAL A 123 0.91 -15.27 -46.39
N GLU A 124 0.49 -16.52 -46.15
CA GLU A 124 0.53 -17.60 -47.15
C GLU A 124 -0.61 -17.51 -48.17
N ALA A 125 -1.75 -16.88 -47.83
CA ALA A 125 -2.87 -16.68 -48.76
C ALA A 125 -2.76 -15.41 -49.64
N GLY A 126 -1.72 -14.59 -49.45
CA GLY A 126 -1.53 -13.32 -50.16
C GLY A 126 -0.23 -13.20 -50.96
N GLY A 127 0.63 -14.23 -50.91
CA GLY A 127 1.87 -14.30 -51.70
C GLY A 127 1.66 -15.23 -52.89
N SER A 128 1.08 -14.68 -53.96
CA SER A 128 1.03 -15.32 -55.27
C SER A 128 2.41 -15.47 -55.89
#